data_AF-A0A350BV88-F1
#
_entry.id   AF-A0A350BV88-F1
#
_cell.length_a   1.000
_cell.length_b   1.000
_cell.length_c   1.000
_cell.angle_alpha   90.00
_cell.angle_beta   90.00
_cell.angle_gamma   90.00
#
_symmetry.space_group_name_H-M   'P 1'
#
loop_
_entity.id
_entity.type
_entity.pdbx_description
1 polymer ?
#
loop_
_entity_poly.entity_id
_entity_poly.type
_entity_poly.pdbx_seq_one_letter_code
_entity_poly.pdbx_strand_id
1 'polypeptide(L)'
;MAKAKFIKVKYGFIDEELSSSEWSLLSYLSSLTGKAEVINASNAHLAESLGISERTVCRGLNRIEDLELIVRETKNNGHYGMSRRITIAQPVKTAYYR
;
A
#
# COMPACT_ATOMS: atom_id res chain seq x y z
N MET A 1 15.19 -11.28 20.86
CA MET A 1 14.77 -9.90 20.54
C MET A 1 14.31 -9.87 19.09
N ALA A 2 13.07 -9.47 18.80
CA ALA A 2 12.64 -9.29 17.41
C ALA A 2 13.48 -8.18 16.77
N LYS A 3 14.03 -8.40 15.56
CA LYS A 3 14.69 -7.34 14.79
C LYS A 3 13.68 -6.21 14.59
N ALA A 4 14.05 -4.98 14.93
CA ALA A 4 13.23 -3.82 14.60
C ALA A 4 12.99 -3.79 13.08
N LYS A 5 11.71 -3.83 12.67
CA LYS A 5 11.32 -3.66 11.27
C LYS A 5 11.19 -2.17 11.01
N PHE A 6 12.06 -1.64 10.17
CA PHE A 6 12.00 -0.25 9.74
C PHE A 6 11.37 -0.19 8.35
N ILE A 7 10.45 0.76 8.16
CA ILE A 7 9.85 1.06 6.86
C ILE A 7 10.45 2.37 6.36
N LYS A 8 10.94 2.36 5.11
CA LYS A 8 11.39 3.57 4.44
C LYS A 8 10.19 4.30 3.84
N VAL A 9 9.92 5.50 4.33
CA VAL A 9 8.88 6.38 3.77
C VAL A 9 9.53 7.40 2.85
N LYS A 10 9.08 7.44 1.59
CA LYS A 10 9.44 8.50 0.64
C LYS A 10 8.27 9.48 0.56
N TYR A 11 8.55 10.76 0.65
CA TYR A 11 7.58 11.83 0.53
C TYR A 11 7.77 12.57 -0.79
N GLY A 12 6.70 13.10 -1.37
CA GLY A 12 6.76 14.00 -2.53
C GLY A 12 7.29 13.35 -3.81
N PHE A 13 7.27 12.02 -3.92
CA PHE A 13 7.65 11.33 -5.16
C PHE A 13 6.52 11.31 -6.19
N ILE A 14 5.35 11.82 -5.83
CA ILE A 14 4.22 12.13 -6.72
C ILE A 14 3.69 13.51 -6.35
N ASP A 15 3.06 14.18 -7.31
CA ASP A 15 2.49 15.51 -7.15
C ASP A 15 1.06 15.43 -6.59
N GLU A 16 0.94 14.88 -5.38
CA GLU A 16 -0.35 14.69 -4.69
C GLU A 16 -0.26 15.10 -3.23
N GLU A 17 -1.32 15.73 -2.73
CA GLU A 17 -1.44 16.07 -1.31
C GLU A 17 -1.92 14.85 -0.52
N LEU A 18 -0.96 14.14 0.07
CA LEU A 18 -1.19 13.02 0.97
C LEU A 18 -0.82 13.37 2.41
N SER A 19 -1.60 12.88 3.36
CA SER A 19 -1.25 12.88 4.78
C SER A 19 -0.04 11.98 5.08
N SER A 20 0.58 12.14 6.25
CA SER A 20 1.72 11.30 6.63
C SER A 20 1.39 9.80 6.65
N SER A 21 0.17 9.43 7.04
CA SER A 21 -0.28 8.03 7.05
C SER A 21 -0.43 7.48 5.63
N GLU A 22 -0.95 8.29 4.70
CA GLU A 22 -1.11 7.90 3.29
C GLU A 22 0.25 7.80 2.59
N TRP A 23 1.18 8.73 2.84
CA TRP A 23 2.56 8.63 2.35
C TRP A 23 3.25 7.36 2.83
N SER A 24 3.07 7.02 4.10
CA SER A 24 3.65 5.81 4.68
C SER A 24 3.08 4.55 4.03
N LEU A 25 1.76 4.55 3.81
CA LEU A 25 1.04 3.45 3.16
C LEU A 25 1.48 3.28 1.69
N LEU A 26 1.46 4.36 0.91
CA LEU A 26 1.87 4.32 -0.51
C LEU A 26 3.34 3.92 -0.65
N SER A 27 4.23 4.46 0.18
CA SER A 27 5.64 4.08 0.21
C SER A 27 5.82 2.60 0.52
N TYR A 28 5.09 2.09 1.50
CA TYR A 28 5.18 0.69 1.88
C TYR A 28 4.68 -0.22 0.76
N LEU A 29 3.50 0.06 0.18
CA LEU A 29 2.95 -0.69 -0.95
C LEU A 29 3.89 -0.68 -2.16
N SER A 30 4.44 0.49 -2.54
CA SER A 30 5.43 0.59 -3.62
C SER A 30 6.69 -0.22 -3.33
N SER A 31 7.17 -0.22 -2.07
CA SER A 31 8.34 -1.00 -1.66
C SER A 31 8.12 -2.51 -1.71
N LEU A 32 6.91 -2.97 -1.35
CA LEU A 32 6.54 -4.39 -1.41
C LEU A 32 6.41 -4.88 -2.85
N THR A 33 6.04 -3.98 -3.76
CA THR A 33 5.75 -4.36 -5.14
C THR A 33 7.02 -4.74 -5.89
N GLY A 34 8.14 -4.03 -5.70
CA GLY A 34 9.39 -4.33 -6.41
C GLY A 34 9.18 -4.43 -7.93
N LYS A 35 9.56 -5.58 -8.50
CA LYS A 35 9.32 -5.95 -9.91
C LYS A 35 7.98 -6.63 -10.16
N ALA A 36 7.22 -6.95 -9.13
CA ALA A 36 5.93 -7.62 -9.28
C ALA A 36 4.90 -6.67 -9.89
N GLU A 37 3.95 -7.22 -10.63
CA GLU A 37 2.83 -6.46 -11.17
C GLU A 37 1.83 -6.12 -10.06
N VAL A 38 1.58 -7.08 -9.16
CA VAL A 38 0.54 -7.06 -8.13
C VAL A 38 1.11 -7.51 -6.78
N ILE A 39 0.59 -6.95 -5.69
CA ILE A 39 0.83 -7.42 -4.32
C ILE A 39 -0.46 -7.94 -3.68
N ASN A 40 -0.32 -8.94 -2.82
CA ASN A 40 -1.40 -9.42 -1.96
C ASN A 40 -1.09 -8.99 -0.53
N ALA A 41 -1.92 -8.08 0.01
CA ALA A 41 -1.77 -7.60 1.38
C ALA A 41 -3.14 -7.42 2.04
N SER A 42 -3.29 -7.95 3.26
CA SER A 42 -4.49 -7.69 4.07
C SER A 42 -4.36 -6.36 4.83
N ASN A 43 -5.49 -5.75 5.18
CA ASN A 43 -5.47 -4.53 5.98
C ASN A 43 -4.81 -4.75 7.33
N ALA A 44 -5.04 -5.90 7.96
CA ALA A 44 -4.37 -6.31 9.20
C ALA A 44 -2.84 -6.31 9.05
N HIS A 45 -2.31 -6.89 7.97
CA HIS A 45 -0.87 -6.90 7.72
C HIS A 45 -0.31 -5.48 7.52
N LEU A 46 -1.01 -4.65 6.75
CA LEU A 46 -0.60 -3.26 6.51
C LEU A 46 -0.63 -2.45 7.81
N ALA A 47 -1.67 -2.63 8.62
CA ALA A 47 -1.86 -1.98 9.92
C ALA A 47 -0.74 -2.35 10.90
N GLU A 48 -0.46 -3.65 11.04
CA GLU A 48 0.63 -4.17 11.87
C GLU A 48 1.99 -3.63 11.42
N SER A 49 2.25 -3.66 10.12
CA SER A 49 3.54 -3.22 9.56
C SER A 49 3.79 -1.74 9.79
N LEU A 50 2.76 -0.91 9.64
CA LEU A 50 2.85 0.55 9.75
C LEU A 50 2.58 1.07 11.17
N GLY A 51 2.17 0.22 12.11
CA GLY A 51 1.80 0.64 13.47
C GLY A 51 0.57 1.56 13.51
N ILE A 52 -0.36 1.41 12.58
CA ILE A 52 -1.59 2.22 12.49
C ILE A 52 -2.83 1.33 12.56
N SER A 53 -4.01 1.91 12.82
CA SER A 53 -5.25 1.13 12.86
C SER A 53 -5.68 0.63 11.48
N GLU A 54 -6.36 -0.52 11.42
CA GLU A 54 -6.97 -1.02 10.18
C GLU A 54 -7.97 -0.02 9.57
N ARG A 55 -8.65 0.78 10.41
CA ARG A 55 -9.53 1.87 9.96
C ARG A 55 -8.73 2.94 9.21
N THR A 56 -7.55 3.30 9.70
CA THR A 56 -6.65 4.25 9.04
C THR A 56 -6.14 3.67 7.72
N VAL A 57 -5.76 2.39 7.69
CA VAL A 57 -5.39 1.71 6.44
C VAL A 57 -6.52 1.75 5.43
N CYS A 58 -7.74 1.36 5.82
CA CYS A 58 -8.90 1.37 4.93
C CYS A 58 -9.15 2.76 4.33
N ARG A 59 -9.14 3.81 5.16
CA ARG A 59 -9.34 5.20 4.72
C ARG A 59 -8.23 5.66 3.77
N GLY A 60 -6.97 5.38 4.13
CA GLY A 60 -5.82 5.74 3.29
C GLY A 60 -5.85 5.00 1.95
N LEU A 61 -6.15 3.70 1.94
CA LEU A 61 -6.29 2.94 0.70
C LEU A 61 -7.41 3.49 -0.18
N ASN A 62 -8.57 3.85 0.39
CA ASN A 62 -9.66 4.48 -0.38
C ASN A 62 -9.18 5.80 -1.00
N ARG A 63 -8.56 6.68 -0.21
CA ARG A 63 -8.08 7.97 -0.70
C ARG A 63 -7.02 7.84 -1.80
N ILE A 64 -6.07 6.92 -1.63
CA ILE A 64 -5.01 6.65 -2.61
C ILE A 64 -5.59 6.05 -3.90
N GLU A 65 -6.62 5.21 -3.79
CA GLU A 65 -7.33 4.65 -4.95
C GLU A 65 -8.19 5.69 -5.66
N ASP A 66 -8.86 6.60 -4.92
CA ASP A 66 -9.61 7.72 -5.48
C ASP A 66 -8.71 8.70 -6.28
N LEU A 67 -7.41 8.72 -5.97
CA LEU A 67 -6.37 9.46 -6.70
C LEU A 67 -5.74 8.65 -7.85
N GLU A 68 -6.27 7.46 -8.15
CA GLU A 68 -5.79 6.58 -9.22
C GLU A 68 -4.32 6.13 -9.06
N LEU A 69 -3.77 6.22 -7.85
CA LEU A 69 -2.37 5.85 -7.56
C LEU A 69 -2.21 4.33 -7.38
N ILE A 70 -3.30 3.67 -6.99
CA ILE A 70 -3.42 2.22 -6.87
C ILE A 70 -4.77 1.76 -7.42
N VAL A 71 -4.86 0.46 -7.73
CA VAL A 71 -6.13 -0.22 -8.01
C VAL A 71 -6.22 -1.44 -7.10
N ARG A 72 -7.36 -1.66 -6.45
CA ARG A 72 -7.61 -2.82 -5.59
C ARG A 72 -8.66 -3.74 -6.20
N GLU A 73 -8.33 -5.02 -6.29
CA GLU A 73 -9.26 -6.06 -6.70
C GLU A 73 -9.52 -7.01 -5.53
N THR A 74 -10.80 -7.20 -5.18
CA THR A 74 -11.20 -8.22 -4.20
C THR A 74 -11.79 -9.41 -4.93
N LYS A 75 -11.14 -10.56 -4.83
CA LYS A 75 -11.63 -11.82 -5.41
C LYS A 75 -11.94 -12.82 -4.33
N ASN A 76 -13.17 -13.35 -4.35
CA ASN A 76 -13.55 -14.50 -3.54
C ASN A 76 -12.92 -15.77 -4.12
N ASN A 77 -12.08 -16.43 -3.33
CA ASN A 77 -11.40 -17.67 -3.71
C ASN A 77 -12.11 -18.92 -3.15
N GLY A 78 -13.41 -18.83 -2.89
CA GLY A 78 -14.21 -19.92 -2.35
C GLY A 78 -13.80 -20.26 -0.93
N HIS A 79 -13.31 -21.48 -0.72
CA HIS A 79 -12.93 -21.99 0.60
C HIS A 79 -11.77 -21.24 1.29
N TYR A 80 -10.95 -20.52 0.51
CA TYR A 80 -9.77 -19.81 1.03
C TYR A 80 -10.04 -18.35 1.42
N GLY A 81 -11.31 -17.91 1.39
CA GLY A 81 -11.72 -16.56 1.73
C GLY A 81 -11.49 -15.54 0.60
N MET A 82 -11.40 -14.25 0.96
CA MET A 82 -11.20 -13.16 0.01
C MET A 82 -9.72 -12.82 -0.14
N SER A 83 -9.21 -12.86 -1.37
CA SER A 83 -7.92 -12.26 -1.72
C SER A 83 -8.10 -10.80 -2.12
N ARG A 84 -7.20 -9.95 -1.62
CA ARG A 84 -7.13 -8.54 -1.99
C ARG A 84 -5.82 -8.32 -2.73
N ARG A 85 -5.94 -8.07 -4.02
CA ARG A 85 -4.85 -7.71 -4.91
C ARG A 85 -4.76 -6.20 -4.97
N ILE A 86 -3.55 -5.66 -4.91
CA ILE A 86 -3.29 -4.24 -5.06
C ILE A 86 -2.28 -4.09 -6.19
N THR A 87 -2.65 -3.30 -7.19
CA THR A 87 -1.79 -2.91 -8.31
C THR A 87 -1.38 -1.46 -8.11
N ILE A 88 -0.08 -1.17 -8.15
CA ILE A 88 0.43 0.20 -8.08
C ILE A 88 0.50 0.78 -9.49
N ALA A 89 0.01 2.00 -9.68
CA ALA A 89 0.05 2.66 -10.97
C ALA A 89 1.49 2.80 -11.48
N GLN A 90 1.70 2.63 -12.78
CA GLN A 90 3.04 2.62 -13.37
C GLN A 90 3.82 3.94 -13.15
N PRO A 91 3.20 5.13 -13.22
CA PRO A 91 3.88 6.39 -12.89
C PRO A 91 4.39 6.41 -11.44
N VAL A 92 3.58 5.92 -10.50
CA VAL A 92 3.91 5.83 -9.07
C VAL A 92 5.10 4.89 -8.85
N LYS A 93 5.10 3.71 -9.49
CA LYS A 93 6.24 2.78 -9.44
C LYS A 93 7.51 3.45 -9.97
N THR A 94 7.40 4.08 -11.14
CA THR A 94 8.55 4.73 -11.80
C THR A 94 9.14 5.82 -10.93
N ALA A 95 8.29 6.68 -10.36
CA ALA A 95 8.73 7.77 -9.51
C ALA A 95 9.29 7.29 -8.16
N TYR A 96 8.76 6.19 -7.61
CA TYR A 96 9.28 5.61 -6.37
C TYR A 96 10.67 4.96 -6.55
N TYR A 97 10.96 4.35 -7.70
CA TYR A 97 12.24 3.67 -7.98
C TYR A 97 13.28 4.55 -8.68
N ARG A 98 12.90 5.75 -9.10
CA ARG A 98 13.82 6.80 -9.53
C ARG A 98 14.66 7.30 -8.34
#